data_AF-A0A7M3ZY06-F1
#
_entry.id   AF-A0A7M3ZY06-F1
#
_cell.length_a   1.000
_cell.length_b   1.000
_cell.length_c   1.000
_cell.angle_alpha   90.00
_cell.angle_beta   90.00
_cell.angle_gamma   90.00
#
_symmetry.space_group_name_H-M   'P 1'
#
loop_
_entity.id
_entity.type
_entity.pdbx_description
1 polymer ?
#
loop_
_entity_poly.entity_id
_entity_poly.type
_entity_poly.pdbx_seq_one_letter_code
_entity_poly.pdbx_strand_id
1 'polypeptide(L)'
;MLFHNRLTRRKRGDSMPPTGTLIQGLEADVDGEPCPPRLVRWLATLPEDLLNVLHVLAADGHGAWLVGGCVRDAMLGSPSTDIDLCTTCTPDRMLTLFDERAIPTGADFGTITIKGDGRHYEATTLRTESLYRDGRRPDRVVWGTSLREDLSRRDFTFNSMAVDVARQRLYDPYNGSVDLHDRIVRAVGDANLRCEEDALRILRAYRFTRRDDGPLWKMEASLVGAIAQHRGRLNMVAIERRWMEFSKMLVGKRPGELLAAMQNDGVLRFVVDRLNVLNPALFSVLDHPLLRKHSLSQRLAVLFVQHPTKEVVLQLQSLRTSNNLQRRTASFHEHLGHAPEAHTPALRVFSHVLGDEASDHLRTLQVLGEHELHLHTGLVPSKDASAALISKMTTVQRPLQPAECLV
;
A
#
# COMPACT_ATOMS: atom_id res chain seq x y z
N MET A 1 49.56 14.09 30.43
CA MET A 1 48.18 14.28 30.94
C MET A 1 47.23 13.67 29.92
N LEU A 2 46.78 12.44 30.17
CA LEU A 2 45.89 11.66 29.31
C LEU A 2 44.48 11.74 29.90
N PHE A 3 43.56 12.45 29.25
CA PHE A 3 42.14 12.44 29.64
C PHE A 3 41.44 11.26 28.97
N HIS A 4 41.23 10.19 29.75
CA HIS A 4 40.30 9.11 29.40
C HIS A 4 38.88 9.58 29.72
N ASN A 5 38.08 9.88 28.71
CA ASN A 5 36.64 10.07 28.89
C ASN A 5 35.96 8.69 28.93
N ARG A 6 35.66 8.21 30.14
CA ARG A 6 34.91 6.97 30.34
C ARG A 6 33.44 7.21 29.96
N LEU A 7 33.03 6.69 28.80
CA LEU A 7 31.61 6.48 28.50
C LEU A 7 31.05 5.44 29.48
N THR A 8 30.17 5.87 30.36
CA THR A 8 29.45 5.00 31.30
C THR A 8 28.47 4.10 30.53
N ARG A 9 28.72 2.79 30.57
CA ARG A 9 27.78 1.74 30.16
C ARG A 9 26.46 1.90 30.93
N ARG A 10 25.37 2.26 30.25
CA ARG A 10 24.02 2.23 30.83
C ARG A 10 23.61 0.78 31.08
N LYS A 11 23.23 0.47 32.33
CA LYS A 11 22.66 -0.84 32.71
C LYS A 11 21.18 -0.88 32.32
N ARG A 12 20.67 -2.05 31.93
CA ARG A 12 19.23 -2.30 31.80
C ARG A 12 18.56 -1.95 33.14
N GLY A 13 17.75 -0.89 33.17
CA GLY A 13 17.01 -0.47 34.37
C GLY A 13 17.07 1.02 34.73
N ASP A 14 17.72 1.89 33.96
CA ASP A 14 17.54 3.35 34.17
C ASP A 14 16.09 3.73 33.87
N SER A 15 15.36 4.08 34.93
CA SER A 15 13.97 4.53 34.91
C SER A 15 13.80 5.76 34.01
N MET A 16 12.78 5.67 33.14
CA MET A 16 12.33 6.71 32.21
C MET A 16 12.13 8.07 32.91
N PRO A 17 12.55 9.19 32.31
CA PRO A 17 12.01 10.47 32.73
C PRO A 17 10.49 10.49 32.45
N PRO A 18 9.66 10.96 33.39
CA PRO A 18 8.22 11.06 33.19
C PRO A 18 7.96 12.04 32.04
N THR A 19 7.00 11.73 31.16
CA THR A 19 6.40 12.58 30.09
C THR A 19 6.86 14.05 30.13
N GLY A 20 8.09 14.28 29.70
CA GLY A 20 8.84 15.50 29.91
C GLY A 20 9.50 15.83 28.59
N THR A 21 9.02 16.92 28.00
CA THR A 21 9.39 17.56 26.73
C THR A 21 10.51 16.85 25.97
N LEU A 22 10.16 16.18 24.87
CA LEU A 22 11.14 15.69 23.89
C LEU A 22 12.19 16.77 23.63
N ILE A 23 13.47 16.38 23.65
CA ILE A 23 14.56 17.29 23.31
C ILE A 23 14.38 17.71 21.85
N GLN A 24 14.50 19.00 21.60
CA GLN A 24 14.49 19.54 20.25
C GLN A 24 15.84 19.25 19.59
N GLY A 25 15.84 18.40 18.56
CA GLY A 25 17.00 18.13 17.71
C GLY A 25 17.31 19.28 16.76
N LEU A 26 18.22 19.05 15.80
CA LEU A 26 18.54 20.03 14.76
C LEU A 26 17.27 20.48 14.01
N GLU A 27 17.15 21.78 13.78
CA GLU A 27 16.00 22.36 13.07
C GLU A 27 16.08 22.08 11.56
N ALA A 28 14.92 22.02 10.91
CA ALA A 28 14.83 21.84 9.47
C ALA A 28 15.21 23.13 8.73
N ASP A 29 15.65 22.99 7.47
CA ASP A 29 15.91 24.10 6.53
C ASP A 29 14.63 24.59 5.81
N VAL A 30 13.47 24.33 6.40
CA VAL A 30 12.15 24.66 5.88
C VAL A 30 11.35 25.29 7.00
N ASP A 31 10.57 26.32 6.68
CA ASP A 31 9.64 26.91 7.64
C ASP A 31 8.52 25.92 7.98
N GLY A 32 8.28 25.70 9.27
CA GLY A 32 7.23 24.83 9.77
C GLY A 32 6.06 25.62 10.35
N GLU A 33 4.84 25.15 10.14
CA GLU A 33 3.63 25.69 10.75
C GLU A 33 3.23 24.86 11.98
N PRO A 34 2.48 25.42 12.95
CA PRO A 34 1.92 24.63 14.03
C PRO A 34 1.08 23.46 13.51
N CYS A 35 1.24 22.28 14.11
CA CYS A 35 0.45 21.12 13.72
C CYS A 35 -1.07 21.38 13.85
N PRO A 36 -1.88 21.04 12.84
CA PRO A 36 -3.33 21.11 12.96
C PRO A 36 -3.87 20.15 14.03
N PRO A 37 -5.09 20.38 14.56
CA PRO A 37 -5.63 19.59 15.69
C PRO A 37 -5.65 18.07 15.47
N ARG A 38 -5.82 17.61 14.22
CA ARG A 38 -5.77 16.18 13.89
C ARG A 38 -4.39 15.58 14.13
N LEU A 39 -3.33 16.28 13.70
CA LEU A 39 -1.96 15.83 13.95
C LEU A 39 -1.63 15.89 15.43
N VAL A 40 -2.00 16.96 16.14
CA VAL A 40 -1.77 17.04 17.60
C VAL A 40 -2.38 15.84 18.34
N ARG A 41 -3.61 15.45 18.00
CA ARG A 41 -4.24 14.25 18.57
C ARG A 41 -3.48 12.97 18.24
N TRP A 42 -3.00 12.81 17.00
CA TRP A 42 -2.20 11.65 16.62
C TRP A 42 -0.85 11.62 17.34
N LEU A 43 -0.17 12.77 17.45
CA LEU A 43 1.11 12.88 18.17
C LEU A 43 0.98 12.44 19.63
N ALA A 44 -0.16 12.74 20.28
CA ALA A 44 -0.45 12.29 21.65
C ALA A 44 -0.67 10.78 21.79
N THR A 45 -0.85 10.05 20.68
CA THR A 45 -1.02 8.59 20.64
C THR A 45 0.25 7.84 20.23
N LEU A 46 1.35 8.55 19.98
CA LEU A 46 2.58 7.91 19.52
C LEU A 46 3.17 6.99 20.60
N PRO A 47 3.66 5.81 20.22
CA PRO A 47 4.29 4.87 21.15
C PRO A 47 5.52 5.46 21.86
N GLU A 48 5.70 5.14 23.15
CA GLU A 48 6.83 5.64 23.96
C GLU A 48 8.20 5.24 23.40
N ASP A 49 8.31 4.06 22.81
CA ASP A 49 9.53 3.56 22.18
C ASP A 49 9.90 4.35 20.93
N LEU A 50 8.93 4.82 20.14
CA LEU A 50 9.17 5.79 19.06
C LEU A 50 9.67 7.13 19.62
N LEU A 51 9.03 7.64 20.68
CA LEU A 51 9.47 8.90 21.31
C LEU A 51 10.92 8.76 21.83
N ASN A 52 11.30 7.60 22.35
CA ASN A 52 12.67 7.30 22.75
C ASN A 52 13.63 7.27 21.56
N VAL A 53 13.24 6.72 20.39
CA VAL A 53 14.07 6.78 19.17
C VAL A 53 14.33 8.23 18.77
N LEU A 54 13.29 9.07 18.74
CA LEU A 54 13.42 10.50 18.42
C LEU A 54 14.30 11.23 19.44
N HIS A 55 14.13 10.92 20.73
CA HIS A 55 14.95 11.48 21.81
C HIS A 55 16.42 11.12 21.67
N VAL A 56 16.76 9.86 21.38
CA VAL A 56 18.15 9.41 21.19
C VAL A 56 18.82 10.14 20.03
N LEU A 57 18.10 10.28 18.90
CA LEU A 57 18.61 11.05 17.75
C LEU A 57 18.83 12.52 18.10
N ALA A 58 17.86 13.15 18.76
CA ALA A 58 17.95 14.55 19.16
C ALA A 58 19.07 14.81 20.18
N ALA A 59 19.25 13.90 21.15
CA ALA A 59 20.31 13.98 22.16
C ALA A 59 21.72 13.85 21.55
N ASP A 60 21.84 13.17 20.41
CA ASP A 60 23.07 13.10 19.63
C ASP A 60 23.27 14.30 18.68
N GLY A 61 22.37 15.29 18.72
CA GLY A 61 22.44 16.52 17.93
C GLY A 61 21.80 16.43 16.54
N HIS A 62 21.04 15.37 16.25
CA HIS A 62 20.43 15.16 14.93
C HIS A 62 18.98 15.66 14.88
N GLY A 63 18.60 16.21 13.73
CA GLY A 63 17.19 16.43 13.37
C GLY A 63 16.53 15.11 12.98
N ALA A 64 15.28 14.91 13.40
CA ALA A 64 14.47 13.74 13.08
C ALA A 64 12.99 14.12 12.92
N TRP A 65 12.37 13.66 11.85
CA TRP A 65 10.99 14.01 11.50
C TRP A 65 10.21 12.79 11.04
N LEU A 66 8.94 12.70 11.44
CA LEU A 66 8.01 11.72 10.85
C LEU A 66 7.65 12.18 9.44
N VAL A 67 7.63 11.29 8.45
CA VAL A 67 7.48 11.68 7.04
C VAL A 67 6.59 10.73 6.25
N GLY A 68 6.08 11.21 5.11
CA GLY A 68 5.45 10.35 4.11
C GLY A 68 4.07 9.83 4.53
N GLY A 69 3.87 8.52 4.39
CA GLY A 69 2.56 7.88 4.50
C GLY A 69 1.90 8.09 5.86
N CYS A 70 2.66 8.00 6.96
CA CYS A 70 2.12 8.13 8.30
C CYS A 70 1.56 9.54 8.56
N VAL A 71 2.24 10.60 8.08
CA VAL A 71 1.78 11.99 8.21
C VAL A 71 0.51 12.23 7.39
N ARG A 72 0.50 11.79 6.12
CA ARG A 72 -0.68 11.85 5.24
C ARG A 72 -1.89 11.15 5.87
N ASP A 73 -1.68 9.94 6.38
CA ASP A 73 -2.76 9.10 6.89
C ASP A 73 -3.29 9.61 8.23
N ALA A 74 -2.43 10.19 9.06
CA ALA A 74 -2.86 10.93 10.26
C ALA A 74 -3.69 12.18 9.92
N MET A 75 -3.31 12.95 8.90
CA MET A 75 -4.10 14.10 8.41
C MET A 75 -5.49 13.67 7.92
N LEU A 76 -5.58 12.52 7.24
CA LEU A 76 -6.86 11.93 6.81
C LEU A 76 -7.70 11.37 7.97
N GLY A 77 -7.13 11.23 9.17
CA GLY A 77 -7.81 10.69 10.35
C GLY A 77 -7.82 9.16 10.42
N SER A 78 -6.91 8.50 9.71
CA SER A 78 -6.72 7.04 9.77
C SER A 78 -5.23 6.72 9.85
N PRO A 79 -4.57 6.98 11.01
CA PRO A 79 -3.13 6.83 11.15
C PRO A 79 -2.64 5.42 10.78
N SER A 80 -1.53 5.36 10.05
CA SER A 80 -0.84 4.11 9.71
C SER A 80 -0.15 3.52 10.94
N THR A 81 -0.05 2.19 10.99
CA THR A 81 0.83 1.48 11.94
C THR A 81 2.29 1.56 11.54
N ASP A 82 2.55 1.68 10.25
CA ASP A 82 3.89 1.82 9.68
C ASP A 82 4.29 3.29 9.79
N ILE A 83 5.36 3.56 10.56
CA ILE A 83 5.87 4.90 10.83
C ILE A 83 7.27 5.01 10.25
N ASP A 84 7.40 5.91 9.28
CA ASP A 84 8.66 6.25 8.64
C ASP A 84 9.18 7.56 9.22
N LEU A 85 10.49 7.61 9.47
CA LEU A 85 11.18 8.81 9.89
C LEU A 85 12.36 9.12 8.99
N CYS A 86 12.63 10.40 8.79
CA CYS A 86 13.87 10.87 8.19
C CYS A 86 14.73 11.56 9.22
N THR A 87 16.05 11.51 9.05
CA THR A 87 16.99 12.10 10.01
C THR A 87 18.27 12.58 9.35
N THR A 88 18.92 13.57 9.95
CA THR A 88 20.30 13.96 9.59
C THR A 88 21.36 12.96 10.07
N CYS A 89 20.97 11.97 10.88
CA CYS A 89 21.87 10.94 11.39
C CYS A 89 22.24 9.94 10.29
N THR A 90 23.54 9.69 10.10
CA THR A 90 24.05 8.76 9.08
C THR A 90 23.78 7.30 9.46
N PRO A 91 23.75 6.36 8.49
CA PRO A 91 23.50 4.96 8.77
C PRO A 91 24.49 4.36 9.77
N ASP A 92 25.78 4.61 9.61
CA ASP A 92 26.84 4.12 10.52
C ASP A 92 26.66 4.66 11.94
N ARG A 93 26.24 5.92 12.07
CA ARG A 93 25.95 6.53 13.37
C ARG A 93 24.70 5.93 14.00
N MET A 94 23.64 5.71 13.23
CA MET A 94 22.42 5.03 13.70
C MET A 94 22.73 3.60 14.18
N LEU A 95 23.54 2.84 13.42
CA LEU A 95 23.98 1.51 13.84
C LEU A 95 24.72 1.55 15.18
N THR A 96 25.55 2.58 15.41
CA THR A 96 26.26 2.76 16.68
C THR A 96 25.32 3.17 17.83
N LEU A 97 24.38 4.09 17.58
CA LEU A 97 23.47 4.62 18.60
C LEU A 97 22.45 3.58 19.07
N PHE A 98 21.98 2.73 18.17
CA PHE A 98 20.90 1.79 18.43
C PHE A 98 21.39 0.34 18.56
N ASP A 99 22.64 0.04 18.19
CA ASP A 99 23.34 -1.23 18.40
C ASP A 99 22.48 -2.45 17.99
N GLU A 100 22.24 -3.42 18.89
CA GLU A 100 21.43 -4.63 18.63
C GLU A 100 19.98 -4.34 18.16
N ARG A 101 19.48 -3.11 18.41
CA ARG A 101 18.16 -2.67 17.93
C ARG A 101 18.19 -2.20 16.48
N ALA A 102 19.33 -1.87 15.90
CA ALA A 102 19.42 -1.46 14.50
C ALA A 102 19.61 -2.65 13.56
N ILE A 103 18.87 -2.65 12.45
CA ILE A 103 18.99 -3.62 11.36
C ILE A 103 19.34 -2.85 10.08
N PRO A 104 20.41 -3.22 9.35
CA PRO A 104 20.83 -2.54 8.13
C PRO A 104 19.98 -2.95 6.91
N THR A 105 18.66 -2.77 6.99
CA THR A 105 17.69 -3.23 5.98
C THR A 105 17.88 -2.56 4.61
N GLY A 106 18.47 -1.37 4.57
CA GLY A 106 18.78 -0.64 3.34
C GLY A 106 19.87 0.41 3.54
N ALA A 107 20.92 0.07 4.29
CA ALA A 107 21.97 1.01 4.71
C ALA A 107 22.63 1.73 3.52
N ASP A 108 22.84 1.03 2.40
CA ASP A 108 23.37 1.60 1.15
C ASP A 108 22.54 2.78 0.60
N PHE A 109 21.25 2.82 0.94
CA PHE A 109 20.31 3.86 0.53
C PHE A 109 19.93 4.80 1.68
N GLY A 110 20.52 4.63 2.87
CA GLY A 110 20.31 5.48 4.02
C GLY A 110 19.30 4.94 5.03
N THR A 111 18.68 3.79 4.78
CA THR A 111 17.59 3.27 5.62
C THR A 111 18.09 2.23 6.62
N ILE A 112 17.86 2.50 7.90
CA ILE A 112 18.09 1.59 9.02
C ILE A 112 16.74 1.31 9.69
N THR A 113 16.45 0.03 9.93
CA THR A 113 15.27 -0.35 10.72
C THR A 113 15.64 -0.42 12.19
N ILE A 114 14.94 0.34 13.04
CA ILE A 114 15.14 0.36 14.49
C ILE A 114 14.03 -0.48 15.14
N LYS A 115 14.42 -1.48 15.93
CA LYS A 115 13.51 -2.34 16.69
C LYS A 115 12.96 -1.57 17.91
N GLY A 116 11.64 -1.46 17.95
CA GLY A 116 10.86 -1.03 19.11
C GLY A 116 10.27 -2.22 19.88
N ASP A 117 9.30 -1.96 20.74
CA ASP A 117 8.56 -2.98 21.47
C ASP A 117 7.47 -3.59 20.58
N GLY A 118 7.80 -4.75 19.98
CA GLY A 118 6.91 -5.44 19.04
C GLY A 118 6.70 -4.73 17.70
N ARG A 119 7.50 -3.69 17.40
CA ARG A 119 7.38 -2.87 16.18
C ARG A 119 8.73 -2.55 15.55
N HIS A 120 8.69 -2.08 14.31
CA HIS A 120 9.86 -1.63 13.55
C HIS A 120 9.63 -0.20 13.07
N TYR A 121 10.67 0.63 13.20
CA TYR A 121 10.68 2.00 12.70
C TYR A 121 11.71 2.12 11.59
N GLU A 122 11.32 2.63 10.43
CA GLU A 122 12.27 2.86 9.34
C GLU A 122 12.83 4.28 9.42
N ALA A 123 14.12 4.37 9.75
CA ALA A 123 14.88 5.62 9.84
C ALA A 123 15.73 5.80 8.59
N THR A 124 15.43 6.83 7.80
CA THR A 124 16.17 7.11 6.56
C THR A 124 16.98 8.40 6.68
N THR A 125 18.29 8.30 6.47
CA THR A 125 19.18 9.46 6.42
C THR A 125 18.80 10.39 5.26
N LEU A 126 18.73 11.69 5.53
CA LEU A 126 18.56 12.72 4.51
C LEU A 126 19.70 12.63 3.49
N ARG A 127 19.38 12.86 2.21
CA ARG A 127 20.36 12.69 1.13
C ARG A 127 20.13 13.68 0.00
N THR A 128 21.25 14.07 -0.60
CA THR A 128 21.37 14.89 -1.81
C THR A 128 21.73 13.93 -2.94
N GLU A 129 20.95 13.90 -4.03
CA GLU A 129 21.20 12.98 -5.15
C GLU A 129 21.73 13.71 -6.38
N SER A 130 22.62 13.03 -7.12
CA SER A 130 23.07 13.42 -8.46
C SER A 130 22.31 12.63 -9.53
N LEU A 131 22.23 13.19 -10.74
CA LEU A 131 21.44 12.68 -11.88
C LEU A 131 21.63 11.17 -12.14
N TYR A 132 20.52 10.48 -12.39
CA TYR A 132 20.44 9.04 -12.62
C TYR A 132 20.89 8.63 -14.03
N ARG A 133 21.77 7.62 -14.15
CA ARG A 133 22.07 6.95 -15.43
C ARG A 133 21.13 5.80 -15.75
N ASP A 134 20.64 5.08 -14.74
CA ASP A 134 19.80 3.88 -14.91
C ASP A 134 18.30 4.11 -14.64
N GLY A 135 17.92 5.35 -14.34
CA GLY A 135 16.53 5.74 -14.11
C GLY A 135 15.90 5.11 -12.87
N ARG A 136 16.69 4.78 -11.83
CA ARG A 136 16.12 4.40 -10.52
C ARG A 136 17.04 4.62 -9.32
N ARG A 137 18.35 4.35 -9.43
CA ARG A 137 19.27 4.39 -8.29
C ARG A 137 20.37 5.40 -8.54
N PRO A 138 20.69 6.27 -7.55
CA PRO A 138 21.81 7.16 -7.71
C PRO A 138 23.09 6.32 -7.76
N ASP A 139 24.00 6.65 -8.70
CA ASP A 139 25.33 6.03 -8.79
C ASP A 139 26.14 6.27 -7.49
N ARG A 140 25.80 7.35 -6.77
CA ARG A 140 26.39 7.71 -5.48
C ARG A 140 25.36 8.42 -4.60
N VAL A 141 25.12 7.87 -3.40
CA VAL A 141 24.33 8.55 -2.37
C VAL A 141 25.24 9.48 -1.57
N VAL A 142 24.86 10.75 -1.45
CA VAL A 142 25.54 11.72 -0.58
C VAL A 142 24.60 12.06 0.56
N TRP A 143 25.02 11.80 1.80
CA TRP A 143 24.24 12.17 2.98
C TRP A 143 24.18 13.69 3.09
N GLY A 144 22.96 14.21 3.20
CA GLY A 144 22.68 15.63 3.29
C GLY A 144 22.05 15.98 4.62
N THR A 145 21.78 17.27 4.81
CA THR A 145 21.08 17.78 6.00
C THR A 145 19.81 18.54 5.67
N SER A 146 19.50 18.69 4.37
CA SER A 146 18.32 19.42 3.90
C SER A 146 17.07 18.52 3.92
N LEU A 147 16.11 18.88 4.77
CA LEU A 147 14.78 18.29 4.76
C LEU A 147 14.04 18.69 3.47
N ARG A 148 14.19 19.95 3.03
CA ARG A 148 13.59 20.43 1.77
C ARG A 148 13.95 19.53 0.60
N GLU A 149 15.23 19.23 0.45
CA GLU A 149 15.76 18.42 -0.64
C GLU A 149 15.22 16.98 -0.58
N ASP A 150 15.17 16.36 0.61
CA ASP A 150 14.59 15.02 0.78
C ASP A 150 13.09 14.97 0.45
N LEU A 151 12.34 16.01 0.79
CA LEU A 151 10.92 16.09 0.45
C LEU A 151 10.72 16.35 -1.06
N SER A 152 11.64 17.07 -1.72
CA SER A 152 11.56 17.42 -3.15
C SER A 152 11.58 16.21 -4.11
N ARG A 153 12.23 15.12 -3.68
CA ARG A 153 12.44 13.89 -4.47
C ARG A 153 11.32 12.86 -4.32
N ARG A 154 10.30 13.16 -3.51
CA ARG A 154 9.19 12.23 -3.26
C ARG A 154 8.20 12.26 -4.42
N ASP A 155 7.28 11.32 -4.40
CA ASP A 155 6.37 11.10 -5.52
C ASP A 155 5.28 12.17 -5.61
N PHE A 156 4.56 12.41 -4.51
CA PHE A 156 3.42 13.32 -4.47
C PHE A 156 3.53 14.33 -3.33
N THR A 157 2.94 15.50 -3.51
CA THR A 157 2.98 16.62 -2.53
C THR A 157 2.52 16.19 -1.14
N PHE A 158 1.39 15.47 -1.05
CA PHE A 158 0.88 14.96 0.23
C PHE A 158 1.76 13.88 0.89
N ASN A 159 2.70 13.27 0.16
CA ASN A 159 3.70 12.35 0.73
C ASN A 159 5.00 13.09 1.08
N SER A 160 5.04 14.40 0.86
CA SER A 160 6.22 15.27 0.97
C SER A 160 6.06 16.28 2.09
N MET A 161 5.38 15.84 3.14
CA MET A 161 5.22 16.54 4.41
C MET A 161 6.04 15.84 5.48
N ALA A 162 6.49 16.63 6.47
CA ALA A 162 7.23 16.14 7.63
C ALA A 162 6.68 16.73 8.92
N VAL A 163 6.80 16.01 10.04
CA VAL A 163 6.36 16.47 11.36
C VAL A 163 7.50 16.35 12.36
N ASP A 164 7.82 17.45 13.03
CA ASP A 164 8.64 17.45 14.24
C ASP A 164 7.72 17.27 15.45
N VAL A 165 7.90 16.14 16.15
CA VAL A 165 7.08 15.76 17.30
C VAL A 165 7.38 16.64 18.52
N ALA A 166 8.65 17.00 18.74
CA ALA A 166 9.08 17.79 19.88
C ALA A 166 8.58 19.24 19.78
N ARG A 167 8.64 19.81 18.58
CA ARG A 167 8.17 21.16 18.28
C ARG A 167 6.69 21.25 17.94
N GLN A 168 6.03 20.11 17.68
CA GLN A 168 4.67 20.03 17.12
C GLN A 168 4.50 20.92 15.88
N ARG A 169 5.46 20.83 14.96
CA ARG A 169 5.45 21.60 13.70
C ARG A 169 5.30 20.67 12.50
N LEU A 170 4.44 21.08 11.58
CA LEU A 170 4.27 20.49 10.26
C LEU A 170 5.11 21.29 9.26
N TYR A 171 5.95 20.59 8.51
CA TYR A 171 6.72 21.14 7.39
C TYR A 171 6.08 20.65 6.09
N ASP A 172 5.56 21.58 5.31
CA ASP A 172 4.86 21.30 4.05
C ASP A 172 5.32 22.25 2.93
N PRO A 173 6.57 22.12 2.43
CA PRO A 173 7.11 23.03 1.43
C PRO A 173 6.46 22.93 0.05
N TYR A 174 5.61 21.92 -0.19
CA TYR A 174 5.02 21.60 -1.48
C TYR A 174 3.49 21.60 -1.49
N ASN A 175 2.85 22.19 -0.46
CA ASN A 175 1.40 22.33 -0.33
C ASN A 175 0.64 20.98 -0.36
N GLY A 176 1.24 19.93 0.17
CA GLY A 176 0.63 18.61 0.28
C GLY A 176 -0.63 18.59 1.15
N SER A 177 -0.72 19.45 2.16
CA SER A 177 -1.90 19.60 3.00
C SER A 177 -3.11 20.15 2.23
N VAL A 178 -2.88 21.09 1.32
CA VAL A 178 -3.90 21.67 0.43
C VAL A 178 -4.37 20.63 -0.58
N ASP A 179 -3.44 19.97 -1.28
CA ASP A 179 -3.79 18.91 -2.24
C ASP A 179 -4.53 17.74 -1.56
N LEU A 180 -4.19 17.42 -0.31
CA LEU A 180 -4.88 16.40 0.47
C LEU A 180 -6.32 16.80 0.80
N HIS A 181 -6.55 18.06 1.17
CA HIS A 181 -7.89 18.61 1.41
C HIS A 181 -8.73 18.61 0.12
N ASP A 182 -8.14 19.04 -0.99
CA ASP A 182 -8.81 19.21 -2.28
C ASP A 182 -8.93 17.90 -3.07
N ARG A 183 -8.41 16.78 -2.53
CA ARG A 183 -8.41 15.46 -3.17
C ARG A 183 -7.71 15.49 -4.53
N ILE A 184 -6.49 16.01 -4.54
CA ILE A 184 -5.64 16.15 -5.73
C ILE A 184 -4.40 15.27 -5.58
N VAL A 185 -4.12 14.49 -6.63
CA VAL A 185 -2.86 13.78 -6.80
C VAL A 185 -1.95 14.64 -7.67
N ARG A 186 -0.95 15.25 -7.02
CA ARG A 186 0.02 16.17 -7.64
C ARG A 186 1.44 15.68 -7.40
N ALA A 187 2.24 15.65 -8.46
CA ALA A 187 3.65 15.30 -8.36
C ALA A 187 4.45 16.42 -7.67
N VAL A 188 5.55 16.07 -6.99
CA VAL A 188 6.44 17.10 -6.44
C VAL A 188 7.34 17.66 -7.54
N GLY A 189 7.29 18.99 -7.72
CA GLY A 189 8.05 19.66 -8.77
C GLY A 189 7.52 19.30 -10.17
N ASP A 190 8.42 18.92 -11.08
CA ASP A 190 8.06 18.56 -12.46
C ASP A 190 7.58 17.10 -12.55
N ALA A 191 6.31 16.92 -12.94
CA ALA A 191 5.70 15.62 -13.11
C ALA A 191 6.40 14.73 -14.17
N ASN A 192 6.93 15.31 -15.25
CA ASN A 192 7.66 14.55 -16.26
C ASN A 192 8.92 13.96 -15.64
N LEU A 193 9.74 14.80 -15.00
CA LEU A 193 10.95 14.36 -14.31
C LEU A 193 10.64 13.28 -13.28
N ARG A 194 9.56 13.44 -12.49
CA ARG A 194 9.15 12.42 -11.52
C ARG A 194 8.78 11.09 -12.18
N CYS A 195 8.08 11.10 -13.31
CA CYS A 195 7.75 9.89 -14.06
C CYS A 195 8.96 9.26 -14.77
N GLU A 196 9.94 10.06 -15.18
CA GLU A 196 11.19 9.59 -15.80
C GLU A 196 12.11 8.89 -14.81
N GLU A 197 12.21 9.42 -13.59
CA GLU A 197 13.02 8.90 -12.49
C GLU A 197 12.52 7.56 -11.93
N ASP A 198 11.21 7.35 -11.85
CA ASP A 198 10.63 6.05 -11.48
C ASP A 198 9.22 5.93 -12.06
N ALA A 199 9.10 5.25 -13.19
CA ALA A 199 7.81 5.06 -13.86
C ALA A 199 6.79 4.31 -12.98
N LEU A 200 7.21 3.62 -11.89
CA LEU A 200 6.27 3.04 -10.93
C LEU A 200 5.37 4.11 -10.28
N ARG A 201 5.82 5.38 -10.21
CA ARG A 201 5.01 6.50 -9.71
C ARG A 201 3.71 6.68 -10.50
N ILE A 202 3.66 6.28 -11.77
CA ILE A 202 2.43 6.26 -12.57
C ILE A 202 1.39 5.35 -11.92
N LEU A 203 1.76 4.10 -11.58
CA LEU A 203 0.85 3.18 -10.90
C LEU A 203 0.48 3.70 -9.50
N ARG A 204 1.45 4.24 -8.77
CA ARG A 204 1.17 4.84 -7.46
C ARG A 204 0.17 5.99 -7.55
N ALA A 205 0.21 6.81 -8.61
CA ALA A 205 -0.75 7.89 -8.83
C ALA A 205 -2.19 7.35 -8.87
N TYR A 206 -2.46 6.33 -9.71
CA TYR A 206 -3.78 5.68 -9.74
C TYR A 206 -4.15 5.08 -8.40
N ARG A 207 -3.23 4.38 -7.72
CA ARG A 207 -3.51 3.83 -6.38
C ARG A 207 -3.95 4.92 -5.41
N PHE A 208 -3.29 6.07 -5.43
CA PHE A 208 -3.62 7.19 -4.56
C PHE A 208 -4.87 7.97 -4.99
N THR A 209 -5.41 7.77 -6.20
CA THR A 209 -6.72 8.35 -6.53
C THR A 209 -7.87 7.74 -5.72
N ARG A 210 -7.67 6.54 -5.18
CA ARG A 210 -8.65 5.81 -4.38
C ARG A 210 -8.23 5.76 -2.90
N ARG A 211 -8.51 6.84 -2.16
CA ARG A 211 -8.28 6.90 -0.69
C ARG A 211 -9.53 6.74 0.14
N ASP A 212 -10.67 7.15 -0.39
CA ASP A 212 -11.95 7.12 0.31
C ASP A 212 -13.07 6.50 -0.55
N ASP A 213 -14.25 6.37 0.04
CA ASP A 213 -15.43 5.76 -0.59
C ASP A 213 -16.14 6.69 -1.60
N GLY A 214 -15.71 7.96 -1.70
CA GLY A 214 -16.24 8.95 -2.63
C GLY A 214 -15.74 8.75 -4.06
N PRO A 215 -15.85 9.78 -4.92
CA PRO A 215 -15.28 9.77 -6.26
C PRO A 215 -13.75 9.61 -6.23
N LEU A 216 -13.18 9.12 -7.33
CA LEU A 216 -11.73 9.15 -7.53
C LEU A 216 -11.22 10.59 -7.35
N TRP A 217 -10.13 10.73 -6.61
CA TRP A 217 -9.41 11.98 -6.52
C TRP A 217 -8.88 12.38 -7.90
N LYS A 218 -8.78 13.68 -8.14
CA LYS A 218 -8.34 14.20 -9.43
C LYS A 218 -6.83 14.13 -9.50
N MET A 219 -6.28 13.77 -10.66
CA MET A 219 -4.87 14.02 -10.94
C MET A 219 -4.73 15.44 -11.48
N GLU A 220 -3.65 16.12 -11.11
CA GLU A 220 -3.32 17.42 -11.71
C GLU A 220 -3.08 17.28 -13.22
N ALA A 221 -3.47 18.29 -14.01
CA ALA A 221 -3.29 18.30 -15.46
C ALA A 221 -1.84 18.01 -15.92
N SER A 222 -0.84 18.56 -15.21
CA SER A 222 0.57 18.31 -15.52
C SER A 222 0.93 16.82 -15.37
N LEU A 223 0.43 16.17 -14.32
CA LEU A 223 0.62 14.76 -14.04
C LEU A 223 -0.11 13.88 -15.07
N VAL A 224 -1.32 14.24 -15.47
CA VAL A 224 -2.04 13.54 -16.55
C VAL A 224 -1.24 13.58 -17.85
N GLY A 225 -0.68 14.74 -18.21
CA GLY A 225 0.20 14.90 -19.36
C GLY A 225 1.45 14.03 -19.27
N ALA A 226 2.14 14.07 -18.12
CA ALA A 226 3.34 13.26 -17.87
C ALA A 226 3.05 11.75 -17.95
N ILE A 227 1.93 11.29 -17.39
CA ILE A 227 1.51 9.87 -17.49
C ILE A 227 1.30 9.47 -18.95
N ALA A 228 0.61 10.30 -19.74
CA ALA A 228 0.36 10.01 -21.15
C ALA A 228 1.67 9.86 -21.95
N GLN A 229 2.67 10.71 -21.65
CA GLN A 229 3.99 10.70 -22.28
C GLN A 229 4.87 9.52 -21.81
N HIS A 230 4.83 9.18 -20.53
CA HIS A 230 5.78 8.24 -19.92
C HIS A 230 5.23 6.85 -19.60
N ARG A 231 3.93 6.57 -19.78
CA ARG A 231 3.33 5.24 -19.51
C ARG A 231 4.07 4.06 -20.14
N GLY A 232 4.69 4.23 -21.31
CA GLY A 232 5.51 3.20 -21.96
C GLY A 232 6.75 2.77 -21.15
N ARG A 233 7.28 3.65 -20.29
CA ARG A 233 8.43 3.38 -19.42
C ARG A 233 8.09 2.35 -18.33
N LEU A 234 6.81 2.06 -18.08
CA LEU A 234 6.39 0.99 -17.17
C LEU A 234 6.95 -0.38 -17.58
N ASN A 235 7.26 -0.61 -18.86
CA ASN A 235 7.91 -1.84 -19.32
C ASN A 235 9.33 -2.02 -18.76
N MET A 236 10.02 -0.94 -18.39
CA MET A 236 11.34 -0.99 -17.77
C MET A 236 11.24 -1.25 -16.25
N VAL A 237 10.05 -1.15 -15.66
CA VAL A 237 9.85 -1.41 -14.24
C VAL A 237 9.79 -2.92 -14.01
N ALA A 238 10.61 -3.39 -13.07
CA ALA A 238 10.62 -4.77 -12.60
C ALA A 238 9.18 -5.27 -12.33
N ILE A 239 8.87 -6.44 -12.85
CA ILE A 239 7.49 -6.97 -12.88
C ILE A 239 6.93 -7.16 -11.46
N GLU A 240 7.77 -7.53 -10.50
CA GLU A 240 7.40 -7.68 -9.09
C GLU A 240 6.93 -6.36 -8.49
N ARG A 241 7.54 -5.24 -8.88
CA ARG A 241 7.12 -3.91 -8.40
C ARG A 241 5.80 -3.50 -9.02
N ARG A 242 5.61 -3.75 -10.32
CA ARG A 242 4.31 -3.54 -10.99
C ARG A 242 3.22 -4.37 -10.31
N TRP A 243 3.49 -5.64 -10.04
CA TRP A 243 2.59 -6.55 -9.34
C TRP A 243 2.27 -6.09 -7.91
N MET A 244 3.26 -5.64 -7.14
CA MET A 244 3.03 -5.12 -5.79
C MET A 244 2.08 -3.92 -5.76
N GLU A 245 2.20 -2.99 -6.70
CA GLU A 245 1.28 -1.84 -6.78
C GLU A 245 -0.10 -2.28 -7.30
N PHE A 246 -0.14 -3.14 -8.32
CA PHE A 246 -1.40 -3.64 -8.89
C PHE A 246 -2.22 -4.47 -7.88
N SER A 247 -1.57 -5.37 -7.14
CA SER A 247 -2.23 -6.16 -6.10
C SER A 247 -2.82 -5.29 -4.99
N LYS A 248 -2.14 -4.21 -4.58
CA LYS A 248 -2.67 -3.23 -3.63
C LYS A 248 -3.91 -2.51 -4.17
N MET A 249 -3.95 -2.19 -5.47
CA MET A 249 -5.14 -1.62 -6.09
C MET A 249 -6.32 -2.61 -6.05
N LEU A 250 -6.08 -3.87 -6.41
CA LEU A 250 -7.11 -4.92 -6.42
C LEU A 250 -7.67 -5.23 -5.03
N VAL A 251 -6.83 -5.23 -3.99
CA VAL A 251 -7.28 -5.40 -2.59
C VAL A 251 -8.00 -4.16 -2.07
N GLY A 252 -7.73 -3.00 -2.66
CA GLY A 252 -8.33 -1.72 -2.29
C GLY A 252 -9.85 -1.67 -2.48
N LYS A 253 -10.43 -0.56 -2.01
CA LYS A 253 -11.85 -0.26 -2.20
C LYS A 253 -12.13 0.06 -3.66
N ARG A 254 -13.23 -0.46 -4.20
CA ARG A 254 -13.72 -0.14 -5.55
C ARG A 254 -12.61 -0.18 -6.63
N PRO A 255 -11.93 -1.33 -6.81
CA PRO A 255 -10.84 -1.45 -7.77
C PRO A 255 -11.28 -1.28 -9.24
N GLY A 256 -12.53 -1.60 -9.58
CA GLY A 256 -13.10 -1.47 -10.91
C GLY A 256 -13.03 -0.06 -11.47
N GLU A 257 -13.47 0.96 -10.72
CA GLU A 257 -13.36 2.37 -11.14
C GLU A 257 -11.90 2.79 -11.41
N LEU A 258 -10.96 2.29 -10.59
CA LEU A 258 -9.53 2.57 -10.77
C LEU A 258 -9.00 1.90 -12.05
N LEU A 259 -9.35 0.64 -12.29
CA LEU A 259 -8.95 -0.09 -13.50
C LEU A 259 -9.56 0.53 -14.76
N ALA A 260 -10.80 1.03 -14.68
CA ALA A 260 -11.45 1.75 -15.77
C ALA A 260 -10.67 3.02 -16.13
N ALA A 261 -10.25 3.81 -15.14
CA ALA A 261 -9.41 4.99 -15.36
C ALA A 261 -8.06 4.60 -16.01
N MET A 262 -7.38 3.57 -15.50
CA MET A 262 -6.13 3.07 -16.09
C MET A 262 -6.32 2.57 -17.53
N GLN A 263 -7.45 1.96 -17.85
CA GLN A 263 -7.75 1.51 -19.21
C GLN A 263 -7.96 2.70 -20.16
N ASN A 264 -8.75 3.69 -19.74
CA ASN A 264 -9.03 4.89 -20.53
C ASN A 264 -7.74 5.67 -20.84
N ASP A 265 -6.85 5.75 -19.86
CA ASP A 265 -5.54 6.40 -20.00
C ASP A 265 -4.49 5.49 -20.66
N GLY A 266 -4.87 4.27 -21.08
CA GLY A 266 -4.01 3.30 -21.75
C GLY A 266 -2.84 2.78 -20.90
N VAL A 267 -2.92 2.90 -19.58
CA VAL A 267 -1.90 2.45 -18.62
C VAL A 267 -2.04 0.96 -18.30
N LEU A 268 -3.27 0.44 -18.25
CA LEU A 268 -3.55 -0.94 -17.82
C LEU A 268 -2.78 -2.01 -18.64
N ARG A 269 -2.62 -1.78 -19.95
CA ARG A 269 -1.89 -2.65 -20.89
C ARG A 269 -0.43 -2.90 -20.51
N PHE A 270 0.19 -2.01 -19.74
CA PHE A 270 1.59 -2.14 -19.30
C PHE A 270 1.72 -2.90 -17.98
N VAL A 271 0.61 -3.25 -17.34
CA VAL A 271 0.59 -4.01 -16.09
C VAL A 271 0.23 -5.46 -16.36
N VAL A 272 -0.76 -5.69 -17.23
CA VAL A 272 -1.26 -7.03 -17.52
C VAL A 272 -1.33 -7.23 -19.04
N ASP A 273 -0.33 -7.92 -19.58
CA ASP A 273 -0.12 -8.08 -21.04
C ASP A 273 -1.33 -8.62 -21.80
N ARG A 274 -2.17 -9.46 -21.16
CA ARG A 274 -3.36 -10.06 -21.77
C ARG A 274 -4.66 -9.28 -21.56
N LEU A 275 -4.66 -8.22 -20.77
CA LEU A 275 -5.85 -7.40 -20.45
C LEU A 275 -5.75 -5.99 -21.06
N ASN A 276 -5.59 -5.91 -22.38
CA ASN A 276 -5.46 -4.62 -23.06
C ASN A 276 -6.76 -3.81 -23.04
N VAL A 277 -7.90 -4.50 -23.19
CA VAL A 277 -9.25 -3.92 -23.11
C VAL A 277 -10.14 -4.92 -22.38
N LEU A 278 -10.60 -4.53 -21.21
CA LEU A 278 -11.58 -5.23 -20.41
C LEU A 278 -12.99 -4.77 -20.77
N ASN A 279 -13.92 -5.71 -20.66
CA ASN A 279 -15.34 -5.41 -20.73
C ASN A 279 -15.71 -4.40 -19.61
N PRO A 280 -16.33 -3.25 -19.92
CA PRO A 280 -16.71 -2.25 -18.92
C PRO A 280 -17.58 -2.79 -17.77
N ALA A 281 -18.39 -3.82 -18.02
CA ALA A 281 -19.21 -4.46 -16.99
C ALA A 281 -18.36 -5.12 -15.89
N LEU A 282 -17.13 -5.58 -16.20
CA LEU A 282 -16.22 -6.15 -15.20
C LEU A 282 -15.85 -5.14 -14.12
N PHE A 283 -15.71 -3.86 -14.48
CA PHE A 283 -15.42 -2.81 -13.50
C PHE A 283 -16.56 -2.67 -12.50
N SER A 284 -17.81 -2.68 -12.97
CA SER A 284 -18.99 -2.65 -12.10
C SER A 284 -19.09 -3.89 -11.22
N VAL A 285 -18.78 -5.08 -11.75
CA VAL A 285 -18.76 -6.33 -10.97
C VAL A 285 -17.71 -6.28 -9.86
N LEU A 286 -16.48 -5.86 -10.16
CA LEU A 286 -15.41 -5.76 -9.18
C LEU A 286 -15.71 -4.79 -8.03
N ASP A 287 -16.57 -3.81 -8.28
CA ASP A 287 -17.01 -2.79 -7.33
C ASP A 287 -18.33 -3.11 -6.64
N HIS A 288 -18.97 -4.21 -7.04
CA HIS A 288 -20.29 -4.57 -6.56
C HIS A 288 -20.27 -4.80 -5.03
N PRO A 289 -21.25 -4.27 -4.28
CA PRO A 289 -21.28 -4.36 -2.82
C PRO A 289 -21.21 -5.78 -2.27
N LEU A 290 -21.82 -6.76 -2.95
CA LEU A 290 -21.78 -8.18 -2.55
C LEU A 290 -20.38 -8.79 -2.61
N LEU A 291 -19.49 -8.24 -3.44
CA LEU A 291 -18.15 -8.77 -3.68
C LEU A 291 -17.06 -8.00 -2.91
N ARG A 292 -17.44 -7.05 -2.04
CA ARG A 292 -16.49 -6.20 -1.28
C ARG A 292 -15.51 -7.01 -0.42
N LYS A 293 -15.94 -8.14 0.11
CA LYS A 293 -15.13 -9.02 0.97
C LYS A 293 -14.26 -10.00 0.21
N HIS A 294 -14.31 -10.02 -1.13
CA HIS A 294 -13.48 -10.92 -1.91
C HIS A 294 -12.00 -10.71 -1.64
N SER A 295 -11.33 -11.84 -1.44
CA SER A 295 -9.89 -11.97 -1.42
C SER A 295 -9.28 -11.61 -2.78
N LEU A 296 -7.96 -11.37 -2.78
CA LEU A 296 -7.22 -11.10 -4.01
C LEU A 296 -7.37 -12.23 -5.04
N SER A 297 -7.37 -13.50 -4.61
CA SER A 297 -7.53 -14.64 -5.51
C SER A 297 -8.88 -14.64 -6.23
N GLN A 298 -9.96 -14.34 -5.51
CA GLN A 298 -11.31 -14.25 -6.06
C GLN A 298 -11.46 -13.06 -7.00
N ARG A 299 -10.89 -11.90 -6.65
CA ARG A 299 -10.90 -10.70 -7.51
C ARG A 299 -10.16 -10.93 -8.83
N LEU A 300 -9.02 -11.62 -8.78
CA LEU A 300 -8.29 -12.02 -9.98
C LEU A 300 -9.13 -13.00 -10.82
N ALA A 301 -9.77 -14.00 -10.21
CA ALA A 301 -10.63 -14.91 -10.95
C ALA A 301 -11.77 -14.18 -11.67
N VAL A 302 -12.43 -13.22 -11.00
CA VAL A 302 -13.45 -12.38 -11.63
C VAL A 302 -12.88 -11.51 -12.75
N LEU A 303 -11.71 -10.90 -12.54
CA LEU A 303 -11.04 -10.04 -13.54
C LEU A 303 -10.74 -10.81 -14.85
N PHE A 304 -10.46 -12.11 -14.75
CA PHE A 304 -10.14 -12.96 -15.90
C PHE A 304 -11.29 -13.88 -16.32
N VAL A 305 -12.52 -13.63 -15.89
CA VAL A 305 -13.65 -14.57 -16.09
C VAL A 305 -13.94 -14.92 -17.56
N GLN A 306 -13.58 -14.03 -18.47
CA GLN A 306 -13.71 -14.18 -19.93
C GLN A 306 -12.53 -14.91 -20.59
N HIS A 307 -11.50 -15.27 -19.82
CA HIS A 307 -10.33 -16.01 -20.29
C HIS A 307 -10.33 -17.44 -19.75
N PRO A 308 -9.84 -18.43 -20.52
CA PRO A 308 -9.67 -19.79 -20.01
C PRO A 308 -8.74 -19.83 -18.79
N THR A 309 -9.02 -20.71 -17.81
CA THR A 309 -8.20 -20.84 -16.58
C THR A 309 -6.70 -20.97 -16.87
N LYS A 310 -6.35 -21.70 -17.93
CA LYS A 310 -4.95 -21.85 -18.37
C LYS A 310 -4.27 -20.51 -18.66
N GLU A 311 -4.97 -19.57 -19.30
CA GLU A 311 -4.44 -18.23 -19.58
C GLU A 311 -4.31 -17.40 -18.31
N VAL A 312 -5.26 -17.56 -17.37
CA VAL A 312 -5.19 -16.92 -16.05
C VAL A 312 -3.91 -17.32 -15.33
N VAL A 313 -3.62 -18.63 -15.27
CA VAL A 313 -2.38 -19.13 -14.64
C VAL A 313 -1.14 -18.60 -15.33
N LEU A 314 -1.09 -18.62 -16.67
CA LEU A 314 0.05 -18.09 -17.43
C LEU A 314 0.28 -16.59 -17.17
N GLN A 315 -0.80 -15.81 -17.04
CA GLN A 315 -0.71 -14.38 -16.72
C GLN A 315 -0.23 -14.14 -15.28
N LEU A 316 -0.70 -14.94 -14.32
CA LEU A 316 -0.22 -14.85 -12.94
C LEU A 316 1.24 -15.28 -12.80
N GLN A 317 1.70 -16.21 -13.62
CA GLN A 317 3.12 -16.59 -13.71
C GLN A 317 3.97 -15.47 -14.32
N SER A 318 3.51 -14.82 -15.39
CA SER A 318 4.25 -13.70 -16.00
C SER A 318 4.39 -12.53 -15.03
N LEU A 319 3.38 -12.29 -14.18
CA LEU A 319 3.39 -11.31 -13.08
C LEU A 319 4.27 -11.73 -11.88
N ARG A 320 4.91 -12.92 -11.93
CA ARG A 320 5.73 -13.50 -10.84
C ARG A 320 4.99 -13.59 -9.49
N THR A 321 3.69 -13.91 -9.54
CA THR A 321 2.90 -14.12 -8.32
C THR A 321 3.25 -15.43 -7.61
N SER A 322 2.87 -15.57 -6.34
CA SER A 322 3.15 -16.79 -5.56
C SER A 322 2.36 -18.00 -6.06
N ASN A 323 2.94 -19.20 -5.93
CA ASN A 323 2.29 -20.46 -6.30
C ASN A 323 0.98 -20.70 -5.52
N ASN A 324 0.87 -20.20 -4.28
CA ASN A 324 -0.36 -20.27 -3.52
C ASN A 324 -1.46 -19.41 -4.16
N LEU A 325 -1.15 -18.17 -4.54
CA LEU A 325 -2.11 -17.28 -5.19
C LEU A 325 -2.57 -17.86 -6.53
N GLN A 326 -1.64 -18.35 -7.36
CA GLN A 326 -1.95 -18.99 -8.64
C GLN A 326 -2.94 -20.14 -8.48
N ARG A 327 -2.68 -21.07 -7.54
CA ARG A 327 -3.56 -22.21 -7.28
C ARG A 327 -4.93 -21.80 -6.78
N ARG A 328 -5.00 -20.86 -5.82
CA ARG A 328 -6.28 -20.38 -5.27
C ARG A 328 -7.11 -19.65 -6.33
N THR A 329 -6.49 -18.81 -7.14
CA THR A 329 -7.18 -18.15 -8.25
C THR A 329 -7.67 -19.15 -9.29
N ALA A 330 -6.83 -20.10 -9.71
CA ALA A 330 -7.22 -21.12 -10.68
C ALA A 330 -8.38 -21.98 -10.17
N SER A 331 -8.28 -22.46 -8.93
CA SER A 331 -9.34 -23.24 -8.27
C SER A 331 -10.64 -22.47 -8.27
N PHE A 332 -10.68 -21.24 -7.75
CA PHE A 332 -11.92 -20.45 -7.71
C PHE A 332 -12.45 -20.17 -9.12
N HIS A 333 -11.57 -19.85 -10.07
CA HIS A 333 -11.93 -19.57 -11.47
C HIS A 333 -12.58 -20.77 -12.17
N GLU A 334 -12.05 -21.98 -12.01
CA GLU A 334 -12.62 -23.20 -12.59
C GLU A 334 -14.04 -23.46 -12.10
N HIS A 335 -14.33 -23.14 -10.84
CA HIS A 335 -15.65 -23.35 -10.28
C HIS A 335 -16.70 -22.35 -10.79
N LEU A 336 -16.31 -21.18 -11.34
CA LEU A 336 -17.26 -20.12 -11.75
C LEU A 336 -18.30 -20.57 -12.79
N GLY A 337 -18.12 -21.70 -13.46
CA GLY A 337 -19.12 -22.32 -14.34
C GLY A 337 -20.14 -23.23 -13.65
N HIS A 338 -20.00 -23.46 -12.34
CA HIS A 338 -20.72 -24.50 -11.62
C HIS A 338 -21.56 -23.91 -10.48
N ALA A 339 -22.85 -24.25 -10.47
CA ALA A 339 -23.76 -24.01 -9.35
C ALA A 339 -24.36 -25.35 -8.91
N PRO A 340 -24.59 -25.56 -7.60
CA PRO A 340 -25.25 -26.76 -7.12
C PRO A 340 -26.72 -26.77 -7.53
N GLU A 341 -27.29 -27.98 -7.61
CA GLU A 341 -28.73 -28.14 -7.71
C GLU A 341 -29.44 -27.57 -6.47
N ALA A 342 -30.67 -27.08 -6.64
CA ALA A 342 -31.40 -26.34 -5.62
C ALA A 342 -32.06 -27.21 -4.52
N HIS A 343 -31.45 -28.34 -4.16
CA HIS A 343 -31.87 -29.24 -3.08
C HIS A 343 -30.81 -29.36 -1.98
N THR A 344 -31.26 -29.73 -0.77
CA THR A 344 -30.42 -29.69 0.44
C THR A 344 -29.17 -30.58 0.37
N PRO A 345 -29.22 -31.83 -0.13
CA PRO A 345 -28.02 -32.65 -0.28
C PRO A 345 -26.94 -32.00 -1.16
N ALA A 346 -27.31 -31.47 -2.34
CA ALA A 346 -26.35 -30.81 -3.22
C ALA A 346 -25.74 -29.56 -2.57
N LEU A 347 -26.55 -28.75 -1.88
CA LEU A 347 -26.07 -27.57 -1.15
C LEU A 347 -25.10 -27.94 -0.01
N ARG A 348 -25.32 -29.05 0.70
CA ARG A 348 -24.40 -29.53 1.73
C ARG A 348 -23.06 -29.95 1.15
N VAL A 349 -23.07 -30.75 0.08
CA VAL A 349 -21.84 -31.18 -0.61
C VAL A 349 -21.07 -29.95 -1.12
N PHE A 350 -21.77 -29.03 -1.78
CA PHE A 350 -21.18 -27.80 -2.29
C PHE A 350 -20.53 -26.96 -1.18
N SER A 351 -21.24 -26.79 -0.05
CA SER A 351 -20.73 -26.05 1.12
C SER A 351 -19.54 -26.77 1.77
N HIS A 352 -19.53 -28.10 1.76
CA HIS A 352 -18.42 -28.90 2.28
C HIS A 352 -17.18 -28.79 1.38
N VAL A 353 -17.34 -28.85 0.06
CA VAL A 353 -16.23 -28.81 -0.91
C VAL A 353 -15.59 -27.43 -0.97
N LEU A 354 -16.38 -26.35 -1.03
CA LEU A 354 -15.87 -24.98 -1.12
C LEU A 354 -15.63 -24.32 0.24
N GLY A 355 -16.09 -24.94 1.33
CA GLY A 355 -15.93 -24.42 2.69
C GLY A 355 -16.45 -22.99 2.82
N ASP A 356 -15.60 -22.09 3.29
CA ASP A 356 -15.94 -20.68 3.49
C ASP A 356 -16.11 -19.91 2.17
N GLU A 357 -15.57 -20.41 1.05
CA GLU A 357 -15.69 -19.75 -0.26
C GLU A 357 -17.06 -20.02 -0.93
N ALA A 358 -17.88 -20.95 -0.44
CA ALA A 358 -19.19 -21.31 -1.02
C ALA A 358 -20.14 -20.11 -1.14
N SER A 359 -20.19 -19.24 -0.12
CA SER A 359 -21.02 -18.04 -0.14
C SER A 359 -20.51 -16.99 -1.11
N ASP A 360 -19.20 -16.82 -1.21
CA ASP A 360 -18.60 -15.86 -2.13
C ASP A 360 -18.74 -16.33 -3.58
N HIS A 361 -18.68 -17.64 -3.79
CA HIS A 361 -18.95 -18.28 -5.08
C HIS A 361 -20.34 -17.93 -5.61
N LEU A 362 -21.39 -18.23 -4.85
CA LEU A 362 -22.77 -17.97 -5.27
C LEU A 362 -23.03 -16.46 -5.45
N ARG A 363 -22.45 -15.61 -4.60
CA ARG A 363 -22.53 -14.15 -4.78
C ARG A 363 -21.85 -13.71 -6.07
N THR A 364 -20.70 -14.30 -6.41
CA THR A 364 -20.00 -14.02 -7.66
C THR A 364 -20.90 -14.37 -8.86
N LEU A 365 -21.49 -15.57 -8.87
CA LEU A 365 -22.43 -15.98 -9.91
C LEU A 365 -23.63 -15.04 -10.04
N GLN A 366 -24.22 -14.64 -8.91
CA GLN A 366 -25.35 -13.72 -8.89
C GLN A 366 -24.98 -12.39 -9.57
N VAL A 367 -23.83 -11.82 -9.21
CA VAL A 367 -23.38 -10.52 -9.74
C VAL A 367 -22.96 -10.63 -11.20
N LEU A 368 -22.29 -11.71 -11.61
CA LEU A 368 -21.97 -11.95 -13.02
C LEU A 368 -23.25 -12.03 -13.87
N GLY A 369 -24.28 -12.73 -13.38
CA GLY A 369 -25.57 -12.83 -14.05
C GLY A 369 -26.34 -11.51 -14.10
N GLU A 370 -26.26 -10.70 -13.03
CA GLU A 370 -26.86 -9.37 -13.00
C GLU A 370 -26.28 -8.41 -14.05
N HIS A 371 -25.00 -8.58 -14.38
CA HIS A 371 -24.29 -7.80 -15.38
C HIS A 371 -24.17 -8.49 -16.74
N GLU A 372 -24.89 -9.60 -16.94
CA GLU A 372 -24.90 -10.39 -18.19
C GLU A 372 -23.48 -10.75 -18.69
N LEU A 373 -22.55 -11.00 -17.77
CA LEU A 373 -21.17 -11.33 -18.11
C LEU A 373 -21.04 -12.81 -18.47
N HIS A 374 -20.60 -13.05 -19.69
CA HIS A 374 -20.24 -14.37 -20.16
C HIS A 374 -18.93 -14.85 -19.52
N LEU A 375 -18.94 -16.09 -19.05
CA LEU A 375 -17.71 -16.82 -18.75
C LEU A 375 -16.98 -17.18 -20.05
N HIS A 376 -15.71 -17.54 -19.96
CA HIS A 376 -14.93 -18.05 -21.10
C HIS A 376 -15.55 -19.29 -21.78
N THR A 377 -16.43 -20.02 -21.09
CA THR A 377 -17.19 -21.16 -21.65
C THR A 377 -18.42 -20.74 -22.47
N GLY A 378 -18.74 -19.44 -22.53
CA GLY A 378 -19.95 -18.90 -23.14
C GLY A 378 -21.17 -18.88 -22.20
N LEU A 379 -21.09 -19.58 -21.05
CA LEU A 379 -22.16 -19.61 -20.05
C LEU A 379 -22.39 -18.21 -19.45
N VAL A 380 -23.66 -17.84 -19.29
CA VAL A 380 -24.08 -16.68 -18.49
C VAL A 380 -24.72 -17.22 -17.21
N PRO A 381 -24.17 -16.94 -16.02
CA PRO A 381 -24.80 -17.34 -14.77
C PRO A 381 -26.19 -16.72 -14.60
N SER A 382 -27.14 -17.47 -14.03
CA SER A 382 -28.46 -16.92 -13.71
C SER A 382 -28.43 -16.19 -12.37
N LYS A 383 -28.78 -14.89 -12.40
CA LYS A 383 -28.95 -14.05 -11.20
C LYS A 383 -29.97 -14.66 -10.24
N ASP A 384 -31.15 -15.00 -10.76
CA ASP A 384 -32.28 -15.47 -9.95
C ASP A 384 -32.02 -16.84 -9.34
N ALA A 385 -31.42 -17.76 -10.12
CA ALA A 385 -31.03 -19.06 -9.59
C ALA A 385 -29.99 -18.93 -8.47
N SER A 386 -28.98 -18.07 -8.66
CA SER A 386 -27.93 -17.83 -7.66
C SER A 386 -28.49 -17.20 -6.38
N ALA A 387 -29.39 -16.22 -6.50
CA ALA A 387 -30.06 -15.59 -5.36
C ALA A 387 -30.91 -16.61 -4.57
N ALA A 388 -31.64 -17.49 -5.26
CA ALA A 388 -32.40 -18.55 -4.63
C ALA A 388 -31.50 -19.56 -3.88
N LEU A 389 -30.35 -19.93 -4.45
CA LEU A 389 -29.37 -20.80 -3.81
C LEU A 389 -28.76 -20.17 -2.57
N ILE A 390 -28.44 -18.86 -2.59
CA ILE A 390 -27.93 -18.13 -1.42
C ILE A 390 -28.95 -18.16 -0.29
N SER A 391 -30.22 -17.85 -0.60
CA SER A 391 -31.31 -17.88 0.39
C SER A 391 -31.44 -19.27 1.02
N LYS A 392 -31.47 -20.34 0.22
CA LYS A 392 -31.51 -21.72 0.73
C LYS A 392 -30.28 -22.10 1.54
N MET A 393 -29.09 -21.68 1.13
CA MET A 393 -27.85 -22.03 1.84
C MET A 393 -27.81 -21.46 3.27
N THR A 394 -28.46 -20.32 3.52
CA THR A 394 -28.58 -19.76 4.89
C THR A 394 -29.44 -20.61 5.82
N THR A 395 -30.34 -21.45 5.28
CA THR A 395 -31.22 -22.32 6.07
C THR A 395 -30.66 -23.74 6.23
N VAL A 396 -29.63 -24.11 5.46
CA VAL A 396 -28.94 -25.40 5.57
C VAL A 396 -27.93 -25.32 6.71
N GLN A 397 -28.21 -25.99 7.84
CA GLN A 397 -27.25 -26.13 8.93
C GLN A 397 -25.93 -26.72 8.41
N ARG A 398 -24.80 -26.07 8.72
CA ARG A 398 -23.46 -26.69 8.56
C ARG A 398 -23.50 -28.02 9.31
N PRO A 399 -23.03 -29.13 8.71
CA PRO A 399 -22.97 -30.39 9.44
C PRO A 399 -22.19 -30.17 10.73
N LEU A 400 -22.75 -30.66 11.85
CA LEU A 400 -22.02 -30.75 13.12
C LEU A 400 -20.67 -31.40 12.81
N GLN A 401 -19.58 -30.85 13.38
CA GLN A 401 -18.29 -31.51 13.29
C GLN A 401 -18.48 -32.99 13.64
N PRO A 402 -17.86 -33.93 12.89
CA PRO A 402 -17.97 -35.34 13.24
C PRO A 402 -17.57 -35.46 14.71
N ALA A 403 -18.44 -36.07 15.51
CA ALA A 403 -18.15 -36.31 16.92
C ALA A 403 -16.77 -36.97 17.00
N GLU A 404 -15.88 -36.44 17.85
CA GLU A 404 -14.60 -37.09 18.12
C GLU A 404 -14.89 -38.56 18.41
N CYS A 405 -14.42 -39.44 17.51
CA CYS A 405 -14.47 -40.87 17.77
C CYS A 405 -13.56 -41.09 18.98
N LEU A 406 -14.19 -41.30 20.14
CA LEU A 406 -13.54 -41.88 21.31
C LEU A 406 -13.08 -43.29 20.90
N VAL A 407 -11.81 -43.40 20.50
CA VAL A 407 -11.08 -44.67 20.41
C VAL A 407 -9.88 -44.57 21.33
#